data_AF-A0A7C8Z9P6-F1
#
_entry.id   AF-A0A7C8Z9P6-F1
#
_cell.length_a   1.000
_cell.length_b   1.000
_cell.length_c   1.000
_cell.angle_alpha   90.00
_cell.angle_beta   90.00
_cell.angle_gamma   90.00
#
_symmetry.space_group_name_H-M   'P 1'
#
loop_
_entity.id
_entity.type
_entity.pdbx_description
1 polymer ?
#
loop_
_entity_poly.entity_id
_entity_poly.type
_entity_poly.pdbx_seq_one_letter_code
_entity_poly.pdbx_strand_id
1 'polypeptide(L)'
;LRECSIQHSIVGVRSRLEYGVELKDTMMMGADYYQTEAEIASLLAHGRVPIGVGQNTKIRNCIIDKNAKIGRDVIITNKDGVEEADRPHEGFYIRSGITVILKNATIKHG
;
A
#
# COMPACT_ATOMS: atom_id res chain seq x y z
N LEU A 1 -13.19 -3.34 -7.15
CA LEU A 1 -12.48 -4.63 -7.30
C LEU A 1 -12.69 -5.11 -8.73
N ARG A 2 -11.94 -4.58 -9.69
CA ARG A 2 -11.86 -5.20 -11.02
C ARG A 2 -10.45 -5.76 -11.12
N GLU A 3 -10.36 -7.09 -11.19
CA GLU A 3 -9.10 -7.83 -11.39
C GLU A 3 -8.01 -7.56 -10.34
N CYS A 4 -8.36 -7.73 -9.06
CA CYS A 4 -7.39 -7.79 -7.96
C CYS A 4 -7.57 -9.09 -7.16
N SER A 5 -6.48 -9.60 -6.58
CA SER A 5 -6.50 -10.81 -5.73
C SER A 5 -6.31 -10.43 -4.27
N ILE A 6 -7.23 -10.86 -3.41
CA ILE A 6 -7.15 -10.63 -1.95
C ILE A 6 -7.27 -11.98 -1.28
N GLN A 7 -6.17 -12.47 -0.70
CA GLN A 7 -6.09 -13.77 -0.03
C GLN A 7 -5.71 -13.57 1.43
N HIS A 8 -6.49 -14.16 2.36
CA HIS A 8 -6.19 -14.14 3.80
C HIS A 8 -5.77 -12.73 4.29
N SER A 9 -6.61 -11.74 3.95
CA SER A 9 -6.28 -10.33 4.15
C SER A 9 -7.51 -9.58 4.62
N ILE A 10 -7.29 -8.50 5.38
CA ILE A 10 -8.33 -7.59 5.85
C ILE A 10 -8.23 -6.31 5.05
N VAL A 11 -9.35 -5.89 4.46
CA VAL A 11 -9.46 -4.61 3.75
C VAL A 11 -10.35 -3.66 4.54
N GLY A 12 -9.71 -2.65 5.10
CA GLY A 12 -10.36 -1.62 5.91
C GLY A 12 -11.20 -0.65 5.09
N VAL A 13 -11.95 0.19 5.80
CA VAL A 13 -12.90 1.13 5.20
C VAL A 13 -12.21 2.14 4.28
N ARG A 14 -12.90 2.50 3.19
CA ARG A 14 -12.43 3.47 2.19
C ARG A 14 -11.09 3.10 1.53
N SER A 15 -10.71 1.83 1.57
CA SER A 15 -9.53 1.33 0.85
C SER A 15 -9.73 1.45 -0.67
N ARG A 16 -8.68 1.88 -1.37
CA ARG A 16 -8.60 1.84 -2.83
C ARG A 16 -7.50 0.88 -3.28
N LEU A 17 -7.86 -0.08 -4.12
CA LEU A 17 -6.96 -1.04 -4.74
C LEU A 17 -7.18 -0.94 -6.25
N GLU A 18 -6.11 -0.62 -6.98
CA GLU A 18 -6.13 -0.53 -8.42
C GLU A 18 -6.10 -1.92 -9.09
N TYR A 19 -6.23 -1.92 -10.41
CA TYR A 19 -6.10 -3.11 -11.26
C TYR A 19 -4.81 -3.88 -10.99
N GLY A 20 -4.89 -5.21 -10.96
CA GLY A 20 -3.71 -6.09 -10.84
C GLY A 20 -3.08 -6.13 -9.45
N VAL A 21 -3.71 -5.51 -8.44
CA VAL A 21 -3.21 -5.57 -7.07
C VAL A 21 -3.39 -6.97 -6.48
N GLU A 22 -2.33 -7.47 -5.84
CA GLU A 22 -2.34 -8.72 -5.09
C GLU A 22 -2.03 -8.44 -3.61
N LEU A 23 -3.01 -8.68 -2.73
CA LEU A 23 -2.83 -8.66 -1.28
C LEU A 23 -2.87 -10.08 -0.74
N LYS A 24 -1.84 -10.45 0.01
CA LYS A 24 -1.77 -11.74 0.70
C LYS A 24 -1.27 -11.58 2.13
N ASP A 25 -1.92 -12.24 3.09
CA ASP A 25 -1.51 -12.18 4.51
C ASP A 25 -1.35 -10.71 4.97
N THR A 26 -2.26 -9.81 4.55
CA THR A 26 -2.10 -8.36 4.66
C THR A 26 -3.29 -7.70 5.35
N MET A 27 -3.02 -6.78 6.28
CA MET A 27 -4.03 -5.92 6.89
C MET A 27 -3.90 -4.51 6.33
N MET A 28 -4.87 -4.06 5.52
CA MET A 28 -4.97 -2.68 5.08
C MET A 28 -5.97 -1.93 5.97
N MET A 29 -5.52 -0.90 6.68
CA MET A 29 -6.37 -0.11 7.57
C MET A 29 -7.35 0.80 6.82
N GLY A 30 -7.01 1.17 5.58
CA GLY A 30 -7.87 1.94 4.68
C GLY A 30 -7.58 3.43 4.67
N ALA A 31 -8.61 4.26 4.64
CA ALA A 31 -8.46 5.70 4.57
C ALA A 31 -9.46 6.47 5.43
N ASP A 32 -9.03 7.65 5.89
CA ASP A 32 -9.88 8.57 6.65
C ASP A 32 -10.89 9.29 5.72
N TYR A 33 -10.60 9.42 4.43
CA TYR A 33 -11.42 10.10 3.42
C TYR A 33 -11.25 9.48 2.03
N TYR A 34 -12.19 9.76 1.12
CA TYR A 34 -12.06 9.44 -0.30
C TYR A 34 -11.38 10.59 -1.03
N GLN A 35 -10.62 10.27 -2.07
CA GLN A 35 -10.19 11.24 -3.08
C GLN A 35 -11.16 11.16 -4.26
N THR A 36 -11.58 12.31 -4.77
CA THR A 36 -12.36 12.40 -6.00
C THR A 36 -11.53 11.99 -7.22
N GLU A 37 -12.20 11.60 -8.30
CA GLU A 37 -11.52 11.24 -9.54
C GLU A 37 -10.69 12.39 -10.11
N ALA A 38 -11.16 13.64 -9.98
CA ALA A 38 -10.44 14.84 -10.40
C ALA A 38 -9.15 15.05 -9.59
N GLU A 39 -9.18 14.83 -8.27
CA GLU A 39 -7.99 14.91 -7.42
C GLU A 39 -6.98 13.81 -7.77
N ILE A 40 -7.46 12.58 -7.98
CA ILE A 40 -6.62 11.45 -8.39
C ILE A 40 -5.96 11.76 -9.73
N ALA A 41 -6.73 12.18 -10.74
CA ALA A 41 -6.22 12.52 -12.06
C ALA A 41 -5.19 13.66 -11.99
N SER A 42 -5.45 14.70 -11.21
CA SER A 42 -4.51 15.78 -10.98
C SER A 42 -3.20 15.29 -10.34
N LEU A 43 -3.27 14.45 -9.30
CA LEU A 43 -2.08 13.89 -8.67
C LEU A 43 -1.24 13.08 -9.68
N LEU A 44 -1.89 12.21 -10.45
CA LEU A 44 -1.22 11.39 -11.46
C LEU A 44 -0.57 12.25 -12.56
N ALA A 45 -1.24 13.31 -13.02
CA ALA A 45 -0.71 14.24 -14.01
C ALA A 45 0.57 14.97 -13.53
N HIS A 46 0.71 15.16 -12.21
CA HIS A 46 1.90 15.75 -11.58
C HIS A 46 2.90 14.69 -11.09
N GLY A 47 2.76 13.42 -11.50
CA GLY A 47 3.65 12.33 -11.10
C GLY A 47 3.58 11.97 -9.60
N ARG A 48 2.46 12.28 -8.93
CA ARG A 48 2.23 11.99 -7.52
C ARG A 48 1.39 10.72 -7.36
N VAL A 49 1.57 10.05 -6.22
CA VAL A 49 0.84 8.82 -5.87
C VAL A 49 -0.42 9.15 -5.07
N PRO A 50 -1.62 8.74 -5.51
CA PRO A 50 -2.84 8.89 -4.73
C PRO A 50 -2.95 7.84 -3.61
N ILE A 51 -3.81 8.08 -2.61
CA ILE A 51 -4.04 7.20 -1.45
C ILE A 51 -4.50 5.81 -1.90
N GLY A 52 -4.01 4.75 -1.28
CA GLY A 52 -4.33 3.36 -1.64
C GLY A 52 -3.16 2.67 -2.32
N VAL A 53 -3.47 1.61 -3.06
CA VAL A 53 -2.48 0.74 -3.70
C VAL A 53 -2.58 0.85 -5.23
N GLY A 54 -1.49 1.27 -5.86
CA GLY A 54 -1.37 1.46 -7.29
C GLY A 54 -1.36 0.15 -8.09
N GLN A 55 -1.48 0.27 -9.41
CA GLN A 55 -1.64 -0.85 -10.33
C GLN A 55 -0.52 -1.89 -10.21
N ASN A 56 -0.83 -3.16 -10.47
CA ASN A 56 0.12 -4.28 -10.54
C ASN A 56 1.02 -4.47 -9.30
N THR A 57 0.58 -3.96 -8.15
CA THR A 57 1.37 -3.99 -6.92
C THR A 57 1.10 -5.26 -6.12
N LYS A 58 2.17 -5.88 -5.62
CA LYS A 58 2.10 -7.14 -4.87
C LYS A 58 2.57 -6.92 -3.43
N ILE A 59 1.70 -7.22 -2.48
CA ILE A 59 1.95 -6.99 -1.06
C ILE A 59 1.71 -8.27 -0.28
N ARG A 60 2.70 -8.68 0.51
CA ARG A 60 2.62 -9.89 1.33
C ARG A 60 3.12 -9.67 2.75
N ASN A 61 2.41 -10.24 3.73
CA ASN A 61 2.78 -10.22 5.15
C ASN A 61 3.03 -8.79 5.67
N CYS A 62 2.03 -7.94 5.48
CA CYS A 62 2.17 -6.50 5.65
C CYS A 62 0.98 -5.89 6.41
N ILE A 63 1.24 -4.84 7.18
CA ILE A 63 0.24 -3.90 7.66
C ILE A 63 0.37 -2.61 6.86
N ILE A 64 -0.73 -2.13 6.28
CA ILE A 64 -0.78 -0.86 5.56
C ILE A 64 -1.64 0.09 6.39
N ASP A 65 -1.01 1.08 7.01
CA ASP A 65 -1.71 2.07 7.83
C ASP A 65 -2.49 3.07 6.95
N LYS A 66 -3.32 3.88 7.60
CA LYS A 66 -4.27 4.78 6.97
C LYS A 66 -3.60 5.77 6.03
N ASN A 67 -4.28 6.05 4.93
CA ASN A 67 -3.89 7.07 3.95
C ASN A 67 -2.50 6.82 3.31
N ALA A 68 -1.96 5.60 3.41
CA ALA A 68 -0.76 5.22 2.70
C ALA A 68 -0.97 5.40 1.18
N LYS A 69 0.09 5.84 0.49
CA LYS A 69 0.13 6.10 -0.95
C LYS A 69 1.16 5.17 -1.57
N ILE A 70 0.72 4.02 -2.06
CA ILE A 70 1.60 3.01 -2.65
C ILE A 70 1.50 3.12 -4.17
N GLY A 71 2.64 3.36 -4.83
CA GLY A 71 2.71 3.50 -6.28
C GLY A 71 2.35 2.24 -7.05
N ARG A 72 2.24 2.35 -8.38
CA ARG A 72 2.19 1.17 -9.28
C ARG A 72 3.50 0.37 -9.31
N ASP A 73 3.39 -0.89 -9.68
CA ASP A 73 4.48 -1.84 -9.91
C ASP A 73 5.38 -2.08 -8.67
N VAL A 74 4.85 -1.80 -7.48
CA VAL A 74 5.58 -1.98 -6.21
C VAL A 74 5.50 -3.44 -5.77
N ILE A 75 6.57 -3.93 -5.13
CA ILE A 75 6.59 -5.23 -4.45
C ILE A 75 6.98 -5.01 -2.99
N ILE A 76 6.06 -5.29 -2.07
CA ILE A 76 6.32 -5.26 -0.62
C ILE A 76 6.33 -6.70 -0.11
N THR A 77 7.53 -7.19 0.17
CA THR A 77 7.75 -8.51 0.73
C THR A 77 9.10 -8.54 1.45
N ASN A 78 9.13 -9.14 2.64
CA ASN A 78 10.34 -9.32 3.44
C ASN A 78 11.06 -10.62 3.05
N LYS A 79 11.68 -10.65 1.86
CA LYS A 79 12.34 -11.87 1.32
C LYS A 79 13.48 -12.38 2.19
N ASP A 80 14.19 -11.46 2.85
CA ASP A 80 15.37 -11.79 3.65
C ASP A 80 15.01 -12.23 5.08
N GLY A 81 13.72 -12.27 5.44
CA GLY A 81 13.27 -12.68 6.77
C GLY A 81 13.76 -11.76 7.89
N VAL A 82 13.86 -10.45 7.62
CA VAL A 82 14.29 -9.46 8.61
C VAL A 82 13.28 -9.40 9.75
N GLU A 83 13.70 -9.61 10.99
CA GLU A 83 12.79 -9.55 12.14
C GLU A 83 12.46 -8.11 12.54
N GLU A 84 13.48 -7.25 12.56
CA GLU A 84 13.39 -5.88 13.06
C GLU A 84 14.14 -4.92 12.14
N ALA A 85 13.47 -3.86 11.71
CA ALA A 85 14.08 -2.76 10.96
C ALA A 85 13.34 -1.45 11.24
N ASP A 86 14.07 -0.34 11.27
CA ASP A 86 13.47 0.99 11.38
C ASP A 86 13.93 1.84 10.19
N ARG A 87 13.00 2.15 9.28
CA ARG A 87 13.25 2.88 8.04
C ARG A 87 12.17 3.95 7.80
N PRO A 88 11.95 4.85 8.78
CA PRO A 88 10.82 5.78 8.73
C PRO A 88 10.94 6.78 7.57
N HIS A 89 12.17 7.11 7.15
CA HIS A 89 12.44 7.92 5.97
C HIS A 89 12.05 7.24 4.65
N GLU A 90 12.02 5.90 4.62
CA GLU A 90 11.52 5.10 3.50
C GLU A 90 10.02 4.80 3.62
N GLY A 91 9.39 5.21 4.73
CA GLY A 91 7.95 5.08 4.94
C GLY A 91 7.50 3.75 5.54
N PHE A 92 8.41 2.94 6.07
CA PHE A 92 8.07 1.66 6.68
C PHE A 92 8.99 1.27 7.85
N TYR A 93 8.55 0.30 8.64
CA TYR A 93 9.40 -0.45 9.56
C TYR A 93 9.06 -1.93 9.48
N ILE A 94 9.88 -2.78 10.09
CA ILE A 94 9.58 -4.21 10.24
C ILE A 94 9.58 -4.54 11.73
N ARG A 95 8.52 -5.19 12.21
CA ARG A 95 8.39 -5.69 13.60
C ARG A 95 7.99 -7.15 13.55
N SER A 96 8.73 -8.03 14.21
CA SER A 96 8.48 -9.48 14.22
C SER A 96 8.26 -10.07 12.81
N GLY A 97 9.06 -9.64 11.85
CA GLY A 97 8.98 -10.10 10.45
C GLY A 97 7.86 -9.48 9.61
N ILE A 98 6.97 -8.69 10.21
CA ILE A 98 5.83 -8.04 9.53
C ILE A 98 6.26 -6.64 9.06
N THR A 99 6.14 -6.39 7.76
CA THR A 99 6.37 -5.04 7.20
C THR A 99 5.19 -4.13 7.54
N VAL A 100 5.44 -2.92 8.02
CA VAL A 100 4.40 -1.94 8.32
C VAL A 100 4.64 -0.67 7.54
N ILE A 101 3.72 -0.33 6.63
CA ILE A 101 3.71 0.94 5.92
C ILE A 101 3.06 1.99 6.80
N LEU A 102 3.77 3.09 7.03
CA LEU A 102 3.38 4.16 7.95
C LEU A 102 2.17 4.97 7.44
N LYS A 103 1.40 5.53 8.38
CA LYS A 103 0.31 6.46 8.08
C LYS A 103 0.81 7.60 7.18
N ASN A 104 0.04 7.91 6.14
CA ASN A 104 0.35 8.96 5.14
C ASN A 104 1.67 8.76 4.35
N ALA A 105 2.40 7.67 4.56
CA ALA A 105 3.64 7.39 3.84
C ALA A 105 3.39 7.27 2.34
N THR A 106 4.44 7.55 1.57
CA THR A 106 4.42 7.41 0.12
C THR A 106 5.51 6.46 -0.31
N ILE A 107 5.11 5.30 -0.82
CA ILE A 107 6.00 4.36 -1.49
C ILE A 107 5.93 4.70 -2.98
N LYS A 108 7.08 5.08 -3.55
CA LYS A 108 7.18 5.48 -4.96
C LYS A 108 6.88 4.30 -5.88
N HIS A 109 6.69 4.60 -7.16
CA HIS A 109 6.59 3.58 -8.21
C HIS A 109 7.81 2.64 -8.18
N GLY A 110 7.55 1.36 -8.42
CA GLY A 110 8.58 0.31 -8.49
C GLY A 110 9.32 0.27 -9.82
#